data_AF-A0A920U3A5-F1
#
_entry.id   AF-A0A920U3A5-F1
#
_cell.length_a   1.000
_cell.length_b   1.000
_cell.length_c   1.000
_cell.angle_alpha   90.00
_cell.angle_beta   90.00
_cell.angle_gamma   90.00
#
_symmetry.space_group_name_H-M   'P 1'
#
loop_
_entity.id
_entity.type
_entity.pdbx_description
1 polymer ?
#
loop_
_entity_poly.entity_id
_entity_poly.type
_entity_poly.pdbx_seq_one_letter_code
_entity_poly.pdbx_strand_id
1 'polypeptide(L)'
;MPYICSPGDVVIHNRQMVHGSFANTSPDWRVSVTLGFHRRASVLGVQGGGLHNARAVYDDERIQERSKMIGYAIDARRQRFPAEVPYAYQPLVEFGGNLHWNDAARRAVHDYNLFDFSI
;
A
#
# COMPACT_ATOMS: atom_id res chain seq x y z
N MET A 1 -2.27 11.88 23.65
CA MET A 1 -3.64 11.33 23.57
C MET A 1 -3.56 9.90 23.07
N PRO A 2 -4.24 8.92 23.70
CA PRO A 2 -4.20 7.52 23.26
C PRO A 2 -5.12 7.28 22.07
N TYR A 3 -4.75 6.31 21.22
CA TYR A 3 -5.66 5.69 20.26
C TYR A 3 -6.32 4.49 20.94
N ILE A 4 -7.62 4.59 21.19
CA ILE A 4 -8.43 3.48 21.70
C ILE A 4 -9.19 2.93 20.52
N CYS A 5 -8.85 1.70 20.12
CA CYS A 5 -9.35 1.08 18.89
C CYS A 5 -9.89 -0.33 19.17
N SER A 6 -10.99 -0.65 18.51
CA SER A 6 -11.56 -2.00 18.38
C SER A 6 -11.03 -2.69 17.12
N PRO A 7 -11.17 -4.03 17.00
CA PRO A 7 -10.86 -4.72 15.74
C PRO A 7 -11.65 -4.14 14.57
N GLY A 8 -10.91 -3.73 13.51
CA GLY A 8 -11.49 -3.11 12.32
C GLY A 8 -11.43 -1.57 12.30
N ASP A 9 -11.13 -0.92 13.43
CA ASP A 9 -10.94 0.53 13.46
C ASP A 9 -9.70 0.95 12.68
N VAL A 10 -9.77 2.14 12.08
CA VAL A 10 -8.68 2.72 11.28
C VAL A 10 -8.19 4.01 11.92
N VAL A 11 -6.89 4.10 12.16
CA VAL A 11 -6.21 5.32 12.57
C VAL A 11 -5.37 5.84 11.42
N ILE A 12 -5.57 7.09 11.04
CA ILE A 12 -4.78 7.78 10.03
C ILE A 12 -4.00 8.90 10.73
N HIS A 13 -2.68 8.90 10.59
CA HIS A 13 -1.83 9.98 11.10
C HIS A 13 -0.76 10.36 10.07
N ASN A 14 -0.25 11.58 10.20
CA ASN A 14 0.86 12.08 9.39
C ASN A 14 2.18 11.42 9.86
N ARG A 15 3.03 10.98 8.92
CA ARG A 15 4.36 10.38 9.22
C ARG A 15 5.25 11.24 10.12
N GLN A 16 5.04 12.56 10.17
CA GLN A 16 5.82 13.50 10.98
C GLN A 16 5.30 13.63 12.42
N MET A 17 4.14 13.04 12.73
CA MET A 17 3.59 13.07 14.09
C MET A 17 4.41 12.16 15.00
N VAL A 18 4.91 12.70 16.12
CA VAL A 18 5.57 11.90 17.15
C VAL A 18 4.54 10.96 17.78
N HIS A 19 4.82 9.67 17.74
CA HIS A 19 3.96 8.65 18.30
C HIS A 19 4.78 7.47 18.81
N GLY A 20 4.15 6.64 19.64
CA GLY A 20 4.77 5.46 20.22
C GLY A 20 3.76 4.69 21.05
N SER A 21 4.22 3.58 21.63
CA SER A 21 3.40 2.77 22.52
C SER A 21 4.17 2.40 23.78
N PHE A 22 3.47 2.28 24.89
CA PHE A 22 4.01 1.60 26.07
C PHE A 22 4.23 0.11 25.79
N ALA A 23 5.09 -0.52 26.57
CA ALA A 23 5.28 -1.97 26.56
C ALA A 23 3.95 -2.68 26.84
N ASN A 24 3.64 -3.70 26.05
CA ASN A 24 2.46 -4.53 26.31
C ASN A 24 2.79 -5.55 27.40
N THR A 25 2.22 -5.38 28.59
CA THR A 25 2.38 -6.29 29.74
C THR A 25 1.18 -7.23 29.93
N SER A 26 0.16 -7.14 29.07
CA SER A 26 -1.00 -8.02 29.09
C SER A 26 -0.71 -9.36 28.38
N PRO A 27 -1.48 -10.42 28.67
CA PRO A 27 -1.40 -11.67 27.91
C PRO A 27 -1.97 -11.53 26.48
N ASP A 28 -2.71 -10.46 26.19
CA ASP A 28 -3.40 -10.27 24.92
C ASP A 28 -2.47 -9.73 23.83
N TRP A 29 -2.61 -10.27 22.63
CA TRP A 29 -1.85 -9.79 21.48
C TRP A 29 -2.43 -8.50 20.92
N ARG A 30 -1.54 -7.55 20.63
CA ARG A 30 -1.87 -6.33 19.90
C ARG A 30 -1.30 -6.42 18.50
N VAL A 31 -2.17 -6.50 17.50
CA VAL A 31 -1.79 -6.58 16.08
C VAL A 31 -2.37 -5.40 15.34
N SER A 32 -1.52 -4.69 14.59
CA SER A 32 -1.91 -3.61 13.69
C SER A 32 -1.24 -3.81 12.35
N VAL A 33 -2.00 -3.61 11.27
CA VAL A 33 -1.47 -3.64 9.90
C VAL A 33 -1.29 -2.21 9.43
N THR A 34 -0.03 -1.81 9.25
CA THR A 34 0.31 -0.44 8.85
C THR A 34 0.43 -0.35 7.34
N LEU A 35 -0.27 0.63 6.75
CA LEU A 35 -0.19 0.96 5.33
C LEU A 35 0.26 2.41 5.19
N GLY A 36 1.40 2.61 4.54
CA GLY A 36 1.88 3.93 4.14
C GLY A 36 1.52 4.23 2.69
N PHE A 37 1.32 5.50 2.36
CA PHE A 37 1.19 5.95 0.98
C PHE A 37 1.93 7.28 0.78
N HIS A 38 2.36 7.51 -0.46
CA HIS A 38 3.00 8.75 -0.88
C HIS A 38 2.14 9.47 -1.91
N ARG A 39 2.22 10.80 -1.92
CA ARG A 39 1.71 11.57 -3.07
C ARG A 39 2.64 11.31 -4.26
N ARG A 40 2.10 11.08 -5.46
CA ARG A 40 2.93 10.86 -6.67
C ARG A 40 3.97 11.97 -6.85
N ALA A 41 3.53 13.23 -6.71
CA ALA A 41 4.39 14.40 -6.85
C ALA A 41 5.56 14.46 -5.84
N SER A 42 5.50 13.72 -4.73
CA SER A 42 6.60 13.67 -3.76
C SER A 42 7.61 12.56 -4.02
N VAL A 43 7.35 11.66 -4.98
CA VAL A 43 8.23 10.53 -5.29
C VAL A 43 8.73 10.55 -6.74
N LEU A 44 7.99 11.15 -7.67
CA LEU A 44 8.39 11.20 -9.08
C LEU A 44 9.74 11.89 -9.26
N GLY A 45 10.68 11.18 -9.90
CA GLY A 45 12.04 11.66 -10.15
C GLY A 45 12.95 11.66 -8.93
N VAL A 46 12.48 11.21 -7.76
CA VAL A 46 13.31 11.11 -6.55
C VAL A 46 14.23 9.90 -6.67
N GLN A 47 15.50 10.10 -6.34
CA GLN A 47 16.42 8.99 -6.13
C GLN A 47 16.25 8.46 -4.70
N GLY A 48 15.85 7.21 -4.58
CA GLY A 48 15.63 6.56 -3.29
C GLY A 48 16.13 5.11 -3.27
N GLY A 49 15.71 4.37 -2.25
CA GLY A 49 16.09 2.98 -2.04
C GLY A 49 17.38 2.84 -1.22
N GLY A 50 17.92 1.62 -1.20
CA GLY A 50 19.10 1.25 -0.42
C GLY A 50 18.80 0.69 0.97
N LEU A 51 17.60 0.92 1.52
CA LEU A 51 17.17 0.31 2.78
C LEU A 51 16.33 -0.96 2.56
N HIS A 52 15.32 -0.89 1.70
CA HIS A 52 14.39 -2.00 1.44
C HIS A 52 14.49 -2.57 0.02
N ASN A 53 15.21 -1.90 -0.88
CA ASN A 53 15.42 -2.33 -2.26
C ASN A 53 16.68 -1.69 -2.86
N ALA A 54 17.04 -2.08 -4.08
CA ALA A 54 18.14 -1.45 -4.80
C ALA A 54 17.87 0.05 -5.04
N ARG A 55 18.92 0.86 -4.98
CA ARG A 55 18.84 2.28 -5.30
C ARG A 55 18.33 2.48 -6.72
N ALA A 56 17.36 3.35 -6.89
CA ALA A 56 16.78 3.67 -8.20
C ALA A 56 16.21 5.09 -8.20
N VAL A 57 16.03 5.64 -9.40
CA VAL A 57 15.15 6.79 -9.60
C VAL A 57 13.72 6.26 -9.70
N TYR A 58 12.79 6.89 -8.99
CA TYR A 58 11.37 6.53 -9.08
C TYR A 58 10.74 7.28 -10.26
N ASP A 59 10.94 6.72 -11.44
CA ASP A 59 10.35 7.20 -12.69
C ASP A 59 8.87 6.78 -12.84
N ASP A 60 8.25 7.24 -13.93
CA ASP A 60 6.84 6.95 -14.21
C ASP A 60 6.57 5.44 -14.34
N GLU A 61 7.47 4.69 -14.99
CA GLU A 61 7.34 3.26 -15.22
C GLU A 61 7.35 2.48 -13.91
N ARG A 62 8.33 2.74 -13.04
CA ARG A 62 8.40 2.10 -11.73
C ARG A 62 7.20 2.45 -10.88
N ILE A 63 6.75 3.71 -10.89
CA ILE A 63 5.57 4.11 -10.12
C ILE A 63 4.32 3.40 -10.63
N GLN A 64 4.19 3.26 -11.94
CA GLN A 64 3.10 2.53 -12.56
C GLN A 64 3.13 1.05 -12.16
N GLU A 65 4.28 0.39 -12.27
CA GLU A 65 4.47 -1.02 -11.91
C GLU A 65 4.09 -1.24 -10.45
N ARG A 66 4.63 -0.42 -9.54
CA ARG A 66 4.35 -0.52 -8.12
C ARG A 66 2.89 -0.24 -7.76
N SER A 67 2.20 0.57 -8.56
CA SER A 67 0.79 0.90 -8.36
C SER A 67 -0.15 -0.23 -8.75
N LYS A 68 0.26 -1.20 -9.58
CA LYS A 68 -0.60 -2.32 -10.02
C LYS A 68 -1.21 -3.11 -8.85
N MET A 69 -0.52 -3.19 -7.71
CA MET A 69 -1.05 -3.84 -6.51
C MET A 69 -2.35 -3.20 -6.01
N ILE A 70 -2.54 -1.88 -6.20
CA ILE A 70 -3.80 -1.19 -5.90
C ILE A 70 -4.92 -1.73 -6.80
N GLY A 71 -4.66 -1.88 -8.10
CA GLY A 71 -5.64 -2.41 -9.05
C GLY A 71 -6.03 -3.87 -8.75
N TYR A 72 -5.05 -4.72 -8.46
CA TYR A 72 -5.32 -6.09 -8.02
C TYR A 72 -6.14 -6.14 -6.72
N ALA A 73 -5.86 -5.26 -5.75
CA ALA A 73 -6.63 -5.20 -4.52
C ALA A 73 -8.08 -4.72 -4.75
N ILE A 74 -8.28 -3.73 -5.64
CA ILE A 74 -9.62 -3.27 -6.05
C ILE A 74 -10.39 -4.41 -6.70
N ASP A 75 -9.77 -5.16 -7.62
CA ASP A 75 -10.44 -6.28 -8.28
C ASP A 75 -10.75 -7.42 -7.30
N ALA A 76 -9.80 -7.80 -6.45
CA ALA A 76 -10.02 -8.80 -5.39
C ALA A 76 -11.17 -8.40 -4.46
N ARG A 77 -11.26 -7.12 -4.09
CA ARG A 77 -12.35 -6.60 -3.26
C ARG A 77 -13.69 -6.69 -4.00
N ARG A 78 -13.74 -6.28 -5.26
CA ARG A 78 -14.95 -6.36 -6.10
C ARG A 78 -15.46 -7.80 -6.21
N GLN A 79 -14.56 -8.77 -6.41
CA GLN A 79 -14.92 -10.19 -6.45
C GLN A 79 -15.52 -10.67 -5.11
N ARG A 80 -14.96 -10.21 -3.97
CA ARG A 80 -15.42 -10.59 -2.62
C ARG A 80 -16.71 -9.90 -2.19
N PHE A 81 -16.92 -8.65 -2.63
CA PHE A 81 -18.01 -7.76 -2.26
C PHE A 81 -18.69 -7.18 -3.51
N PRO A 82 -19.46 -7.99 -4.25
CA PRO A 82 -19.99 -7.59 -5.58
C PRO A 82 -21.05 -6.48 -5.54
N ALA A 83 -21.63 -6.21 -4.37
CA ALA A 83 -22.62 -5.16 -4.18
C ALA A 83 -22.00 -3.76 -3.91
N GLU A 84 -20.69 -3.69 -3.64
CA GLU A 84 -20.01 -2.42 -3.42
C GLU A 84 -19.62 -1.77 -4.74
N VAL A 85 -19.61 -0.44 -4.78
CA VAL A 85 -19.04 0.32 -5.89
C VAL A 85 -17.51 0.29 -5.78
N PRO A 86 -16.78 -0.26 -6.76
CA PRO A 86 -15.32 -0.29 -6.72
C PRO A 86 -14.72 1.10 -6.75
N TYR A 87 -13.62 1.30 -6.02
CA TYR A 87 -12.88 2.56 -6.07
C TYR A 87 -12.19 2.73 -7.43
N ALA A 88 -12.42 3.86 -8.10
CA ALA A 88 -11.78 4.21 -9.37
C ALA A 88 -10.46 4.93 -9.13
N TYR A 89 -9.35 4.18 -9.05
CA TYR A 89 -8.03 4.78 -8.93
C TYR A 89 -7.57 5.34 -10.27
N GLN A 90 -7.77 6.65 -10.47
CA GLN A 90 -7.61 7.33 -11.76
C GLN A 90 -6.33 6.99 -12.55
N PRO A 91 -5.13 6.96 -11.95
CA PRO A 91 -3.91 6.63 -12.70
C PRO A 91 -3.94 5.23 -13.37
N LEU A 92 -4.64 4.27 -12.77
CA LEU A 92 -4.79 2.93 -13.35
C LEU A 92 -5.96 2.84 -14.33
N VAL A 93 -6.99 3.68 -14.17
CA VAL A 93 -8.08 3.80 -15.15
C VAL A 93 -7.54 4.34 -16.47
N GLU A 94 -6.73 5.40 -16.42
CA GLU A 94 -6.10 6.03 -17.58
C GLU A 94 -5.10 5.10 -18.29
N PHE A 95 -4.40 4.24 -17.54
CA PHE A 95 -3.48 3.24 -18.10
C PHE A 95 -4.19 2.18 -18.96
N GLY A 96 -5.48 1.89 -18.70
CA GLY A 96 -6.27 0.93 -19.47
C GLY A 96 -5.84 -0.53 -19.36
N GLY A 97 -4.87 -0.86 -18.49
CA GLY A 97 -4.40 -2.23 -18.30
C GLY A 97 -5.41 -3.11 -17.55
N ASN A 98 -5.55 -4.37 -17.98
CA ASN A 98 -6.40 -5.35 -17.30
C ASN A 98 -5.71 -5.94 -16.06
N LEU A 99 -6.13 -5.53 -14.87
CA LEU A 99 -5.61 -5.99 -13.58
C LEU A 99 -6.60 -6.93 -12.88
N HIS A 100 -6.81 -8.11 -13.47
CA HIS A 100 -7.65 -9.13 -12.88
C HIS A 100 -6.90 -9.93 -11.81
N TRP A 101 -7.45 -10.00 -10.60
CA TRP A 101 -6.90 -10.81 -9.51
C TRP A 101 -7.28 -12.28 -9.66
N ASN A 102 -6.28 -13.12 -9.86
CA ASN A 102 -6.41 -14.58 -9.98
C ASN A 102 -5.13 -15.26 -9.47
N ASP A 103 -5.05 -16.59 -9.58
CA ASP A 103 -3.88 -17.34 -9.11
C ASP A 103 -2.58 -17.02 -9.86
N ALA A 104 -2.67 -16.65 -11.14
CA ALA A 104 -1.51 -16.22 -11.90
C ALA A 104 -1.00 -14.87 -11.39
N ALA A 105 -1.90 -13.90 -11.17
CA ALA A 105 -1.56 -12.60 -10.58
C ALA A 105 -0.97 -12.78 -9.16
N ARG A 106 -1.57 -13.66 -8.34
CA ARG A 106 -1.07 -13.98 -6.99
C ARG A 106 0.38 -14.49 -7.01
N ARG A 107 0.74 -15.34 -7.97
CA ARG A 107 2.12 -15.80 -8.15
C ARG A 107 3.03 -14.69 -8.70
N ALA A 108 2.53 -13.88 -9.63
CA ALA A 108 3.28 -12.82 -10.28
C ALA A 108 3.62 -11.65 -9.35
N VAL A 109 2.84 -11.42 -8.29
CA VAL A 109 3.15 -10.39 -7.28
C VAL A 109 4.19 -10.84 -6.24
N HIS A 110 4.79 -12.02 -6.39
CA HIS A 110 5.98 -12.36 -5.62
C HIS A 110 7.05 -11.27 -5.81
N ASP A 111 7.71 -10.87 -4.72
CA ASP A 111 8.72 -9.79 -4.70
C ASP A 111 8.23 -8.40 -5.16
N TYR A 112 6.92 -8.14 -5.22
CA TYR A 112 6.41 -6.80 -5.59
C TYR A 112 6.97 -5.67 -4.71
N ASN A 113 7.38 -5.98 -3.48
CA ASN A 113 8.00 -5.06 -2.53
C ASN A 113 9.38 -4.55 -2.99
N LEU A 114 10.06 -5.23 -3.92
CA LEU A 114 11.30 -4.72 -4.51
C LEU A 114 11.11 -3.36 -5.21
N PHE A 115 9.88 -3.04 -5.62
CA PHE A 115 9.53 -1.77 -6.23
C PHE A 115 9.09 -0.68 -5.23
N ASP A 116 9.11 -0.95 -3.92
CA ASP A 116 8.69 0.01 -2.89
C ASP A 116 9.43 1.36 -2.98
N PHE A 117 8.81 2.42 -2.43
CA PHE A 117 9.42 3.74 -2.34
C PHE A 117 9.96 3.96 -0.93
N SER A 118 11.26 3.72 -0.75
CA SER A 118 11.94 4.11 0.49
C SER A 118 12.37 5.57 0.38
N ILE A 119 11.65 6.48 1.06
CA ILE A 119 11.92 7.94 1.16
C ILE A 119 11.78 8.51 2.56
#